data_AF-A0A2G9C6B2-F1
#
_entry.id   AF-A0A2G9C6B2-F1
#
_cell.length_a   1.000
_cell.length_b   1.000
_cell.length_c   1.000
_cell.angle_alpha   90.00
_cell.angle_beta   90.00
_cell.angle_gamma   90.00
#
_symmetry.space_group_name_H-M   'P 1'
#
loop_
_entity.id
_entity.type
_entity.pdbx_description
1 polymer ?
#
loop_
_entity_poly.entity_id
_entity_poly.type
_entity_poly.pdbx_seq_one_letter_code
_entity_poly.pdbx_strand_id
1 'polypeptide(L)' 'MAPKPAWSEAKLRVVFGEVPDGGDELVVESTGRRYQVLRVAGKTLHCIVLPPDAPVDPEAKVWSWRWAGHKKRGAA' A
#
# COMPACT_ATOMS: atom_id res chain seq x y z
N MET A 1 1.06 -13.08 11.77
CA MET A 1 -0.19 -12.55 11.18
C MET A 1 -0.19 -12.96 9.72
N ALA A 2 -1.17 -13.73 9.26
CA ALA A 2 -1.21 -14.17 7.87
C ALA A 2 -1.40 -12.96 6.94
N PRO A 3 -0.73 -12.93 5.77
CA PRO A 3 -0.98 -11.91 4.76
C PRO A 3 -2.47 -11.92 4.37
N LYS A 4 -3.08 -10.74 4.18
CA LYS A 4 -4.45 -10.67 3.66
C LYS A 4 -4.55 -11.42 2.31
N PRO A 5 -5.68 -12.01 1.94
CA PRO A 5 -5.83 -12.57 0.60
C PRO A 5 -5.86 -11.45 -0.46
N ALA A 6 -5.71 -11.85 -1.73
CA ALA A 6 -6.01 -10.96 -2.86
C ALA A 6 -7.47 -10.47 -2.77
N TRP A 7 -7.73 -9.31 -3.36
CA TRP A 7 -9.03 -8.63 -3.37
C TRP A 7 -9.56 -8.22 -1.99
N SER A 8 -8.76 -8.37 -0.94
CA SER A 8 -9.13 -7.91 0.40
C SER A 8 -8.84 -6.43 0.57
N GLU A 9 -9.72 -5.73 1.27
CA GLU A 9 -9.48 -4.35 1.67
C GLU A 9 -8.31 -4.24 2.64
N ALA A 10 -7.48 -3.22 2.44
CA ALA A 10 -6.38 -2.84 3.29
C ALA A 10 -6.43 -1.34 3.60
N LYS A 11 -6.01 -0.96 4.81
CA LYS A 11 -5.84 0.44 5.18
C LYS A 11 -4.36 0.67 5.41
N LEU A 12 -3.78 1.58 4.64
CA LEU A 12 -2.38 1.99 4.74
C LEU A 12 -2.31 3.44 5.19
N ARG A 13 -1.20 3.82 5.83
CA ARG A 13 -0.99 5.19 6.30
C ARG A 13 0.32 5.71 5.72
N VAL A 14 0.24 6.84 5.02
CA VAL A 14 1.42 7.59 4.58
C VAL A 14 2.03 8.26 5.80
N VAL A 15 3.26 7.86 6.13
CA VAL A 15 4.01 8.42 7.27
C VAL A 15 4.88 9.60 6.80
N PHE A 16 5.45 9.51 5.62
CA PHE A 16 6.32 10.51 4.99
C PHE A 16 6.11 10.52 3.47
N GLY A 17 6.49 11.62 2.82
CA GLY A 17 6.37 11.77 1.37
C GLY A 17 5.01 12.28 0.90
N GLU A 18 4.84 12.26 -0.41
CA GLU A 18 3.61 12.62 -1.11
C GLU A 18 2.52 11.55 -0.89
N VAL A 19 1.26 11.96 -0.94
CA VAL A 19 0.11 11.06 -0.78
C VAL A 19 -0.35 10.61 -2.16
N PRO A 20 -0.37 9.29 -2.45
CA PRO A 20 -0.90 8.75 -3.71
C PRO A 20 -2.37 9.11 -3.91
N ASP A 21 -2.80 9.19 -5.17
CA ASP A 21 -4.18 9.49 -5.54
C ASP A 21 -5.06 8.23 -5.63
N GLY A 22 -6.37 8.42 -5.75
CA GLY A 22 -7.29 7.31 -6.06
C GLY A 22 -7.03 6.80 -7.48
N GLY A 23 -6.94 5.48 -7.65
CA GLY A 23 -6.57 4.82 -8.90
C GLY A 23 -5.10 4.36 -8.94
N ASP A 24 -4.23 5.00 -8.16
CA ASP A 24 -2.80 4.66 -8.13
C ASP A 24 -2.53 3.25 -7.57
N GLU A 25 -1.40 2.69 -7.97
CA GLU A 25 -0.93 1.40 -7.48
C GLU A 25 0.28 1.55 -6.56
N LEU A 26 0.36 0.70 -5.54
CA LEU A 26 1.45 0.63 -4.58
C LEU A 26 2.10 -0.75 -4.64
N VAL A 27 3.41 -0.80 -4.79
CA VAL A 27 4.21 -2.02 -4.74
C VAL A 27 5.05 -2.00 -3.48
N VAL A 28 4.79 -2.93 -2.56
CA VAL A 28 5.58 -3.05 -1.33
C VAL A 28 6.94 -3.65 -1.65
N GLU A 29 8.00 -2.84 -1.57
CA GLU A 29 9.34 -3.26 -2.00
C GLU A 29 9.85 -4.54 -1.31
N SER A 30 9.56 -4.70 -0.03
CA SER A 30 10.00 -5.87 0.76
C SER A 30 9.32 -7.19 0.39
N THR A 31 8.13 -7.14 -0.22
CA THR A 31 7.31 -8.34 -0.46
C THR A 31 6.84 -8.48 -1.91
N GLY A 32 7.07 -7.47 -2.76
CA GLY A 32 6.53 -7.38 -4.12
C GLY A 32 5.00 -7.24 -4.17
N ARG A 33 4.35 -7.08 -3.02
CA ARG A 33 2.89 -7.14 -2.92
C ARG A 33 2.24 -5.86 -3.42
N ARG A 34 1.21 -6.01 -4.24
CA ARG A 34 0.53 -4.92 -4.93
C ARG A 34 -0.77 -4.52 -4.25
N TYR A 35 -1.07 -3.23 -4.31
CA TYR A 35 -2.29 -2.63 -3.79
C TYR A 35 -2.77 -1.56 -4.76
N GLN A 36 -4.08 -1.48 -4.99
CA GLN A 36 -4.68 -0.35 -5.69
C GLN A 36 -5.34 0.58 -4.68
N VAL A 37 -5.11 1.89 -4.80
CA VAL A 37 -5.75 2.91 -3.96
C VAL A 37 -7.16 3.14 -4.47
N LEU A 38 -8.15 2.83 -3.65
CA LEU A 38 -9.56 3.07 -3.98
C LEU A 38 -9.99 4.48 -3.59
N ARG A 39 -9.52 4.95 -2.41
CA ARG A 39 -9.79 6.31 -1.92
C ARG A 39 -8.74 6.76 -0.92
N VAL A 40 -8.60 8.07 -0.81
CA VAL A 40 -7.69 8.75 0.11
C VAL A 40 -8.50 9.54 1.15
N ALA A 41 -8.14 9.38 2.42
CA ALA A 41 -8.70 10.14 3.53
C ALA A 41 -7.56 10.79 4.33
N GLY A 42 -7.17 12.01 3.94
CA GLY A 42 -5.98 12.68 4.46
C GLY A 42 -4.72 11.90 4.12
N LYS A 43 -4.02 11.34 5.11
CA LYS A 43 -2.86 10.45 4.89
C LYS A 43 -3.21 8.96 4.96
N THR A 44 -4.48 8.59 5.09
CA THR A 44 -4.92 7.19 5.12
C THR A 44 -5.36 6.78 3.72
N LEU A 45 -4.76 5.73 3.20
CA LEU A 45 -5.12 5.11 1.93
C LEU A 45 -6.04 3.92 2.22
N HIS A 46 -7.21 3.91 1.59
CA HIS A 46 -8.06 2.74 1.52
C HIS A 46 -7.73 2.03 0.22
N CYS A 47 -7.20 0.82 0.34
CA CYS A 47 -6.68 0.06 -0.78
C CYS A 47 -7.40 -1.29 -0.88
N ILE A 48 -7.26 -1.91 -2.05
CA ILE A 48 -7.53 -3.34 -2.25
C ILE A 48 -6.20 -4.03 -2.56
N VAL A 49 -6.01 -5.24 -2.03
CA VAL A 49 -4.84 -6.06 -2.36
C VAL A 49 -5.02 -6.59 -3.78
N LEU A 50 -4.04 -6.38 -4.65
CA LEU A 50 -4.05 -6.97 -5.98
C LEU A 50 -3.34 -8.34 -5.96
N PRO A 51 -3.83 -9.33 -6.74
CA PRO A 51 -3.02 -10.47 -7.14
C PRO A 51 -1.71 -10.05 -7.80
N PRO A 52 -0.65 -10.87 -7.74
CA PRO A 52 0.62 -10.57 -8.39
C PRO A 52 0.50 -10.43 -9.92
N ASP A 53 -0.42 -11.17 -10.52
CA ASP A 53 -0.70 -11.25 -11.95
C ASP A 53 -1.81 -10.28 -12.42
N ALA A 54 -2.35 -9.44 -11.53
CA ALA A 54 -3.36 -8.46 -11.93
C ALA A 54 -2.81 -7.50 -12.99
N PRO A 55 -3.59 -7.12 -14.02
CA PRO A 55 -3.15 -6.11 -14.97
C PRO A 55 -2.85 -4.80 -14.23
N VAL A 56 -1.79 -4.11 -14.65
CA VAL A 56 -1.53 -2.73 -14.22
C VAL A 56 -2.35 -1.83 -15.13
N ASP A 57 -3.12 -0.91 -14.55
CA ASP A 57 -3.78 0.12 -15.35
C ASP A 57 -2.71 1.04 -15.96
N PRO A 58 -2.64 1.21 -17.29
CA PRO A 58 -1.62 2.04 -17.94
C PRO A 58 -1.69 3.52 -17.53
N GLU A 59 -2.82 3.99 -17.00
CA GLU A 59 -2.99 5.36 -16.51
C GLU A 59 -2.61 5.50 -15.02
N ALA A 60 -2.48 4.40 -14.29
CA ALA A 60 -2.15 4.43 -12.87
C ALA A 60 -0.66 4.68 -12.63
N LYS A 61 -0.34 5.60 -11.71
CA LYS A 61 1.02 5.77 -11.23
C LYS A 61 1.36 4.63 -10.27
N VAL A 62 2.50 3.97 -10.51
CA VAL A 62 3.00 2.89 -9.66
C VAL A 62 4.01 3.46 -8.65
N TRP A 63 3.71 3.32 -7.37
CA TRP A 63 4.52 3.81 -6.26
C TRP A 63 5.28 2.70 -5.57
N SER A 64 6.56 2.93 -5.28
CA SER A 64 7.33 2.09 -4.37
C SER A 64 6.94 2.37 -2.92
N TRP A 65 6.31 1.38 -2.26
CA TRP A 65 5.86 1.49 -0.88
C TRP A 65 6.83 0.84 0.09
N ARG A 66 7.19 1.59 1.15
CA ARG A 66 7.98 1.10 2.27
C ARG A 66 7.20 1.26 3.57
N TRP A 67 7.23 0.22 4.39
CA TRP A 67 6.73 0.32 5.74
C TRP A 67 7.66 1.20 6.57
N ALA A 68 7.11 2.18 7.27
CA ALA A 68 7.87 2.85 8.32
C ALA A 68 8.27 1.81 9.36
N GLY A 69 9.57 1.69 9.63
CA GLY A 69 10.07 0.77 10.63
C GLY A 69 9.35 0.99 11.95
N HIS A 70 8.74 -0.07 12.49
CA HIS A 70 8.16 -0.01 13.81
C HIS A 70 9.33 0.01 14.80
N LYS A 71 9.80 1.19 15.22
CA LYS A 71 10.76 1.28 16.32
C LYS A 71 10.02 0.72 17.54
N LYS A 72 10.31 -0.53 17.92
CA LYS A 72 9.89 -1.07 19.22
C LYS A 72 10.39 -0.07 20.26
N ARG A 73 9.49 0.68 20.90
CA ARG A 73 9.80 1.27 22.21
C ARG A 73 9.94 0.08 23.15
N GLY A 74 11.19 -0.31 23.43
CA GLY A 74 11.51 -1.37 24.37
C GLY A 74 12.84 -2.04 24.04
N ALA A 75 13.94 -1.49 24.54
CA ALA A 75 14.55 -1.98 25.76
C ALA A 75 15.34 -0.81 26.38
N ALA A 76 15.24 -0.70 27.70
CA ALA A 76 15.98 0.24 28.54
C ALA A 76 17.48 -0.11 28.55
#